data_AF-A0A174FZA6-F1
#
_entry.id   AF-A0A174FZA6-F1
#
_cell.length_a   1.000
_cell.length_b   1.000
_cell.length_c   1.000
_cell.angle_alpha   90.00
_cell.angle_beta   90.00
_cell.angle_gamma   90.00
#
_symmetry.space_group_name_H-M   'P 1'
#
loop_
_entity.id
_entity.type
_entity.pdbx_description
1 polymer ?
#
loop_
_entity_poly.entity_id
_entity_poly.type
_entity_poly.pdbx_seq_one_letter_code
_entity_poly.pdbx_strand_id
1 'polypeptide(L)' 'MCVLKDDVADIMAKVKDAEVIVYATPIYYYEMCGQMKTLLDRLNPLYSTDYSFRDIYMIATAAENDESAFEKATMVCKAG' A
#
# COMPACT_ATOMS: atom_id res chain seq x y z
N MET A 1 17.30 10.46 2.94
CA MET A 1 16.69 11.47 2.05
C MET A 1 16.60 10.88 0.65
N CYS A 2 15.39 10.82 0.05
CA CYS A 2 15.23 10.34 -1.32
C CYS A 2 15.88 11.32 -2.31
N VAL A 3 16.64 10.82 -3.30
CA VAL A 3 17.32 11.66 -4.30
C VAL A 3 16.41 12.03 -5.48
N LEU A 4 15.30 11.31 -5.63
CA LEU A 4 14.30 11.58 -6.65
C LEU A 4 13.45 12.76 -6.19
N LYS A 5 13.28 13.75 -7.08
CA LYS A 5 12.45 14.93 -6.84
C LYS A 5 11.03 14.67 -7.34
N ASP A 6 10.28 13.93 -6.55
CA ASP A 6 8.87 13.65 -6.75
C ASP A 6 8.10 13.82 -5.44
N ASP A 7 6.82 13.46 -5.46
CA ASP A 7 5.86 13.64 -4.37
C ASP A 7 6.01 12.63 -3.23
N VAL A 8 6.93 11.66 -3.31
CA VAL A 8 7.01 10.60 -2.29
C VAL A 8 7.35 11.15 -0.91
N ALA A 9 8.12 12.22 -0.82
CA ALA A 9 8.52 12.80 0.46
C ALA A 9 7.29 13.32 1.21
N ASP A 10 6.40 14.01 0.49
CA ASP A 10 5.15 14.55 1.05
C ASP A 10 4.16 13.41 1.38
N ILE A 11 4.10 12.38 0.54
CA ILE A 11 3.27 11.20 0.79
C ILE A 11 3.77 10.45 2.02
N MET A 12 5.08 10.21 2.15
CA MET A 12 5.67 9.54 3.31
C MET A 12 5.40 10.28 4.61
N ALA A 13 5.48 11.61 4.62
CA ALA A 13 5.15 12.41 5.80
C ALA A 13 3.69 12.20 6.22
N LYS A 14 2.75 12.24 5.25
CA LYS A 14 1.34 11.96 5.51
C LYS A 14 1.09 10.54 6.03
N VAL A 15 1.75 9.54 5.44
CA VAL A 15 1.63 8.14 5.87
C VAL A 15 2.18 7.96 7.28
N LYS A 16 3.32 8.57 7.59
CA LYS A 16 3.96 8.48 8.91
C LYS A 16 3.04 9.01 10.02
N ASP A 17 2.37 10.13 9.77
CA ASP A 17 1.56 10.82 10.78
C ASP A 17 0.09 10.36 10.79
N ALA A 18 -0.32 9.51 9.84
CA ALA A 18 -1.67 8.95 9.81
C ALA A 18 -1.84 7.87 10.91
N GLU A 19 -3.03 7.80 11.52
CA GLU A 19 -3.39 6.74 12.48
C GLU A 19 -4.00 5.51 11.78
N VAL A 20 -4.59 5.72 10.60
CA VAL A 20 -5.26 4.69 9.80
C VAL A 20 -4.88 4.85 8.33
N ILE A 21 -4.55 3.74 7.67
CA ILE A 21 -4.27 3.69 6.23
C ILE A 21 -5.33 2.87 5.51
N VAL A 22 -5.87 3.40 4.41
CA VAL A 22 -6.78 2.67 3.53
C VAL A 22 -6.15 2.57 2.14
N TYR A 23 -5.71 1.38 1.75
CA TYR A 23 -5.20 1.10 0.41
C TYR A 23 -6.35 0.74 -0.53
N ALA A 24 -6.47 1.48 -1.63
CA ALA A 24 -7.42 1.18 -2.69
C ALA A 24 -6.68 0.70 -3.94
N THR A 25 -6.93 -0.53 -4.40
CA THR A 25 -6.26 -1.08 -5.58
C THR A 25 -7.23 -1.84 -6.48
N PRO A 26 -7.22 -1.61 -7.81
CA PRO A 26 -7.76 -2.60 -8.71
C PRO A 26 -6.87 -3.85 -8.69
N ILE A 27 -7.49 -5.00 -8.88
CA ILE A 27 -6.81 -6.28 -9.09
C ILE A 27 -6.51 -6.43 -10.57
N TYR A 28 -5.23 -6.48 -10.91
CA TYR A 28 -4.76 -6.75 -12.26
C TYR A 28 -3.86 -7.98 -12.22
N TYR A 29 -4.20 -8.99 -13.03
CA TYR A 29 -3.50 -10.28 -13.04
C TYR A 29 -3.38 -10.94 -11.65
N TYR A 30 -4.50 -10.94 -10.91
CA TYR A 30 -4.62 -11.56 -9.58
C TYR A 30 -3.79 -10.87 -8.49
N GLU A 31 -3.34 -9.62 -8.69
CA GLU A 31 -2.50 -8.90 -7.74
C GLU A 31 -2.84 -7.39 -7.69
N MET A 32 -2.30 -6.66 -6.71
CA MET A 32 -2.40 -5.20 -6.65
C MET A 32 -1.84 -4.52 -7.91
N CYS A 33 -2.29 -3.29 -8.18
CA CYS A 33 -1.80 -2.55 -9.33
C CYS A 33 -0.32 -2.14 -9.16
N GLY A 34 0.38 -1.98 -10.29
CA GLY A 34 1.81 -1.63 -10.26
C GLY A 34 2.12 -0.33 -9.50
N GLN A 35 1.22 0.66 -9.56
CA GLN A 35 1.37 1.93 -8.83
C GLN A 35 1.36 1.72 -7.31
N MET A 36 0.48 0.86 -6.80
CA MET A 36 0.44 0.49 -5.38
C MET A 36 1.75 -0.17 -4.97
N LYS A 37 2.24 -1.13 -5.77
CA LYS A 37 3.52 -1.80 -5.49
C LYS A 37 4.69 -0.83 -5.44
N THR A 38 4.76 0.10 -6.40
CA THR A 38 5.78 1.16 -6.42
C THR A 38 5.69 2.04 -5.18
N LEU A 39 4.49 2.43 -4.75
CA LEU A 39 4.32 3.20 -3.51
C LEU A 39 4.86 2.42 -2.31
N LEU A 40 4.39 1.19 -2.10
CA LEU A 40 4.81 0.34 -0.98
C LEU A 40 6.32 0.16 -0.90
N ASP A 41 6.98 -0.11 -2.03
CA ASP A 41 8.45 -0.24 -2.08
C ASP A 41 9.17 1.04 -1.66
N ARG A 42 8.61 2.20 -2.02
CA ARG A 42 9.18 3.49 -1.66
C ARG A 42 8.86 3.93 -0.23
N LEU A 43 7.86 3.33 0.40
CA LEU A 43 7.57 3.52 1.82
C LEU A 43 8.49 2.70 2.74
N ASN A 44 9.35 1.83 2.20
CA ASN A 44 10.32 1.04 2.97
C ASN A 44 11.14 1.85 4.00
N PRO A 45 11.58 3.10 3.75
CA PRO A 45 12.28 3.88 4.76
C PRO A 45 11.44 4.26 5.99
N LEU A 46 10.11 4.16 5.94
CA LEU A 46 9.26 4.33 7.12
C LEU A 46 9.39 3.17 8.11
N TYR A 47 9.86 2.00 7.68
CA TYR A 47 9.91 0.79 8.50
C TYR A 47 10.68 0.96 9.81
N SER A 48 11.77 1.75 9.79
CA SER A 48 12.59 2.03 10.97
C SER A 48 12.18 3.29 11.73
N THR A 49 11.11 3.97 11.30
CA THR A 49 10.63 5.22 11.91
C THR A 49 9.51 4.95 12.90
N ASP A 50 9.26 5.92 13.77
CA ASP A 50 8.07 5.92 14.63
C ASP A 50 6.87 6.47 13.82
N TYR A 51 6.14 5.55 13.18
CA TYR A 51 4.90 5.84 12.45
C TYR A 51 3.68 5.58 13.34
N SER A 52 2.63 6.39 13.15
CA SER A 52 1.45 6.39 14.02
C SER A 52 0.42 5.32 13.65
N PHE A 53 0.38 4.87 12.40
CA PHE A 53 -0.70 4.01 11.94
C PHE A 53 -0.63 2.62 12.57
N ARG A 54 -1.78 2.14 13.03
CA ARG A 54 -1.95 0.79 13.59
C ARG A 54 -3.04 0.00 12.88
N ASP A 55 -3.98 0.70 12.24
CA ASP A 55 -5.05 0.07 11.47
C ASP A 55 -4.82 0.26 9.98
N ILE A 56 -4.86 -0.84 9.24
CA ILE A 56 -4.68 -0.87 7.79
C ILE A 56 -5.88 -1.60 7.18
N TYR A 57 -6.56 -0.94 6.24
CA TYR A 57 -7.66 -1.50 5.48
C TYR A 57 -7.30 -1.55 3.99
N MET A 58 -7.86 -2.53 3.28
CA MET A 58 -7.72 -2.65 1.84
C MET A 58 -9.08 -2.72 1.17
N ILE A 59 -9.29 -1.88 0.16
CA ILE A 59 -10.43 -1.94 -0.75
C ILE A 59 -9.89 -2.39 -2.10
N ALA A 60 -10.34 -3.55 -2.56
CA ALA A 60 -9.92 -4.12 -3.83
C ALA A 60 -11.10 -4.31 -4.77
N THR A 61 -10.88 -4.09 -6.06
CA THR A 61 -11.89 -4.32 -7.10
C THR A 61 -11.30 -5.21 -8.19
N ALA A 62 -11.96 -6.29 -8.55
CA ALA A 62 -11.57 -7.17 -9.65
C ALA A 62 -12.63 -7.16 -10.76
N ALA A 63 -12.21 -7.46 -12.00
CA ALA A 63 -13.14 -7.68 -13.10
C ALA A 63 -13.81 -9.06 -13.01
N GLU A 64 -13.12 -10.01 -12.38
CA GLU A 64 -13.62 -11.36 -12.09
C GLU A 64 -14.29 -11.37 -10.70
N ASN A 65 -15.31 -12.20 -10.54
CA ASN A 65 -16.06 -12.33 -9.29
C ASN A 65 -15.56 -13.49 -8.40
N ASP A 66 -14.57 -14.25 -8.86
CA ASP A 66 -14.01 -15.37 -8.09
C ASP A 66 -13.22 -14.83 -6.89
N GLU A 67 -13.42 -15.41 -5.70
CA GLU A 67 -12.73 -15.00 -4.47
C GLU A 67 -11.20 -15.12 -4.60
N SER A 68 -10.72 -16.10 -5.37
CA SER A 68 -9.29 -16.30 -5.65
C SER A 68 -8.64 -15.10 -6.35
N ALA A 69 -9.44 -14.23 -6.99
CA ALA A 69 -8.95 -12.98 -7.58
C ALA A 69 -8.28 -12.07 -6.54
N PHE A 70 -8.71 -12.15 -5.28
CA PHE A 70 -8.24 -11.27 -4.21
C PHE A 70 -7.18 -11.92 -3.32
N GLU A 71 -7.06 -13.25 -3.32
CA GLU A 71 -6.25 -13.99 -2.34
C GLU A 71 -4.81 -13.50 -2.28
N LYS A 72 -4.12 -13.41 -3.44
CA LYS A 72 -2.71 -13.04 -3.48
C LYS A 72 -2.49 -11.58 -3.07
N ALA A 73 -3.29 -10.65 -3.61
CA ALA A 73 -3.24 -9.23 -3.24
C ALA A 73 -3.47 -8.99 -1.74
N THR A 74 -4.38 -9.76 -1.14
CA THR A 74 -4.71 -9.60 0.29
C THR A 74 -3.59 -10.15 1.18
N MET A 75 -2.82 -11.13 0.73
CA MET A 75 -1.69 -11.67 1.51
C MET A 75 -0.61 -10.62 1.77
N VAL A 76 -0.39 -9.69 0.84
CA VAL A 76 0.64 -8.64 1.00
C VAL A 76 0.26 -7.63 2.08
N CYS A 77 -1.03 -7.32 2.24
CA CYS A 77 -1.50 -6.39 3.28
C CYS A 77 -1.82 -7.06 4.62
N LYS A 78 -1.87 -8.40 4.69
CA LYS A 78 -2.09 -9.17 5.93
C LYS A 78 -0.81 -9.38 6.77
N ALA A 79 0.35 -8.97 6.28
CA ALA A 79 1.64 -9.22 6.92
C ALA A 79 2.06 -8.19 8.00
N GLY A 80 1.09 -7.47 8.58
CA GLY A 80 1.28 -6.58 9.73
C GLY A 80 0.83 -7.24 11.03
#